data_AF-A0A3D5YE30-F1
#
_entry.id   AF-A0A3D5YE30-F1
#
_cell.length_a   1.000
_cell.length_b   1.000
_cell.length_c   1.000
_cell.angle_alpha   90.00
_cell.angle_beta   90.00
_cell.angle_gamma   90.00
#
_symmetry.space_group_name_H-M   'P 1'
#
loop_
_entity.id
_entity.type
_entity.pdbx_description
1 polymer ?
#
loop_
_entity_poly.entity_id
_entity_poly.type
_entity_poly.pdbx_seq_one_letter_code
_entity_poly.pdbx_strand_id
1 'polypeptide(L)' 'MLHMIHEKAYRETKERNPEKDAERLDDVSEKIAIGSLRFFLIKSDISKDIVFDVDEALDMQ' A
#
# COMPACT_ATOMS: atom_id res chain seq x y z
N MET A 1 -6.51 5.36 -7.54
CA MET A 1 -6.33 4.90 -6.16
C MET A 1 -5.30 3.78 -6.07
N LEU A 2 -5.56 2.58 -6.58
CA LEU A 2 -4.61 1.46 -6.54
C LEU A 2 -3.23 1.80 -7.13
N HIS A 3 -3.19 2.49 -8.27
CA HIS A 3 -1.94 2.95 -8.89
C HIS A 3 -1.10 3.87 -7.98
N MET A 4 -1.74 4.78 -7.23
CA MET A 4 -1.02 5.68 -6.30
C MET A 4 -0.44 4.90 -5.11
N ILE A 5 -1.18 3.91 -4.60
CA ILE A 5 -0.73 3.05 -3.50
C ILE A 5 0.43 2.18 -3.97
N HIS A 6 0.34 1.63 -5.19
CA HIS A 6 1.42 0.88 -5.83
C HIS A 6 2.69 1.71 -5.97
N GLU A 7 2.59 2.92 -6.52
CA GLU A 7 3.75 3.78 -6.75
C GLU A 7 4.47 4.16 -5.45
N LYS A 8 3.71 4.41 -4.38
CA LYS A 8 4.28 4.66 -3.04
C LYS A 8 4.91 3.38 -2.46
N ALA A 9 4.24 2.23 -2.58
CA ALA A 9 4.78 0.95 -2.14
C ALA A 9 6.08 0.59 -2.90
N TYR A 10 6.17 0.92 -4.19
CA TYR A 10 7.35 0.70 -5.00
C TYR A 10 8.55 1.53 -4.56
N ARG A 11 8.35 2.82 -4.30
CA ARG A 11 9.40 3.68 -3.74
C ARG A 11 9.94 3.15 -2.41
N GLU A 12 9.05 2.84 -1.46
CA GLU A 12 9.43 2.29 -0.16
C GLU A 12 10.15 0.95 -0.28
N THR A 13 9.63 0.05 -1.12
CA THR A 13 10.22 -1.28 -1.33
C THR A 13 11.60 -1.16 -1.95
N LYS A 14 11.80 -0.25 -2.91
CA LYS A 14 13.08 0.01 -3.55
C LYS A 14 14.09 0.67 -2.61
N GLU A 15 13.68 1.65 -1.83
CA GLU A 15 14.54 2.34 -0.85
C GLU A 15 15.05 1.37 0.23
N ARG A 16 14.20 0.42 0.65
CA ARG A 16 14.56 -0.59 1.67
C ARG A 16 15.29 -1.80 1.11
N ASN A 17 15.23 -2.04 -0.20
CA ASN A 17 15.81 -3.22 -0.86
C ASN A 17 16.47 -2.86 -2.21
N PRO A 18 17.49 -1.97 -2.23
CA PRO A 18 18.09 -1.47 -3.45
C PRO A 18 18.82 -2.53 -4.29
N GLU A 19 19.12 -3.69 -3.70
CA GLU A 19 19.80 -4.81 -4.34
C GLU A 19 18.88 -5.75 -5.13
N LYS A 20 17.55 -5.57 -5.04
CA LYS A 20 16.57 -6.39 -5.75
C LYS A 20 16.36 -5.89 -7.18
N ASP A 21 16.03 -6.82 -8.07
CA ASP A 21 15.65 -6.50 -9.44
C ASP A 21 14.27 -5.81 -9.52
N ALA A 22 14.04 -5.10 -10.62
CA ALA A 22 12.83 -4.30 -10.82
C ALA A 22 11.54 -5.15 -10.85
N GLU A 23 11.60 -6.36 -11.41
CA GLU A 23 10.44 -7.26 -11.50
C GLU A 23 9.99 -7.71 -10.10
N ARG A 24 10.94 -8.04 -9.23
CA ARG A 24 10.68 -8.41 -7.85
C ARG A 24 10.21 -7.24 -7.00
N LEU A 25 10.75 -6.05 -7.24
CA LEU A 25 10.29 -4.83 -6.57
C LEU A 25 8.83 -4.52 -6.96
N ASP A 26 8.48 -4.66 -8.24
CA ASP A 26 7.12 -4.44 -8.75
C ASP A 26 6.12 -5.46 -8.17
N ASP A 27 6.43 -6.77 -8.25
CA ASP A 27 5.59 -7.85 -7.70
C ASP A 27 5.29 -7.68 -6.20
N VAL A 28 6.30 -7.31 -5.41
CA VAL A 28 6.12 -7.07 -3.97
C VAL A 28 5.26 -5.83 -3.73
N SER A 29 5.44 -4.77 -4.52
CA SER A 29 4.70 -3.52 -4.38
C SER A 29 3.23 -3.67 -4.75
N GLU A 30 2.92 -4.47 -5.77
CA GLU A 30 1.56 -4.90 -6.15
C GLU A 30 0.87 -5.63 -4.98
N LYS A 31 1.56 -6.60 -4.37
CA LYS A 31 1.02 -7.35 -3.22
C LYS A 31 0.75 -6.46 -2.02
N ILE A 32 1.66 -5.53 -1.72
CA ILE A 32 1.48 -4.54 -0.65
C ILE A 32 0.27 -3.66 -0.96
N ALA A 33 0.18 -3.11 -2.17
CA ALA A 33 -0.91 -2.20 -2.54
C ALA A 33 -2.29 -2.87 -2.47
N ILE A 34 -2.42 -4.08 -3.01
CA ILE A 34 -3.66 -4.86 -2.95
C ILE A 34 -3.98 -5.25 -1.51
N GLY A 35 -2.98 -5.70 -0.75
CA GLY A 35 -3.13 -6.12 0.65
C GLY A 35 -3.63 -4.99 1.53
N SER A 36 -2.99 -3.82 1.46
CA SER A 36 -3.36 -2.63 2.22
C SER A 36 -4.76 -2.14 1.88
N LEU A 37 -5.11 -2.10 0.58
CA LEU A 37 -6.46 -1.70 0.16
C LEU A 37 -7.54 -2.66 0.67
N ARG A 38 -7.32 -3.98 0.55
CA ARG A 38 -8.26 -4.98 1.06
C ARG A 38 -8.39 -4.91 2.57
N PHE A 39 -7.27 -4.80 3.27
CA PHE A 39 -7.26 -4.69 4.72
C PHE A 39 -8.01 -3.45 5.19
N PHE A 40 -7.78 -2.30 4.57
CA PHE A 40 -8.48 -1.06 4.90
C PHE A 40 -10.00 -1.20 4.74
N LEU A 41 -10.46 -1.77 3.62
CA LEU A 41 -11.89 -1.97 3.32
C LEU A 41 -12.59 -2.97 4.25
N ILE A 42 -11.85 -3.95 4.79
CA ILE A 42 -12.41 -5.01 5.66
C ILE A 42 -12.29 -4.63 7.14
N LYS A 43 -11.26 -3.86 7.52
CA LYS A 43 -11.02 -3.44 8.91
C LYS A 43 -12.05 -2.41 9.41
N SER A 44 -12.67 -1.65 8.50
CA SER A 44 -13.67 -0.66 8.87
C SER A 44 -14.99 -1.35 9.24
N ASP A 45 -15.53 -0.99 10.41
CA ASP A 45 -16.84 -1.44 10.89
C ASP A 45 -17.90 -1.08 9.85
N ILE A 46 -18.64 -2.09 9.35
CA ILE A 46 -19.61 -2.02 8.23
C ILE A 46 -20.76 -1.02 8.53
N SER A 47 -20.78 -0.43 9.73
CA SER A 47 -21.79 0.50 10.23
C SER A 47 -21.37 1.98 10.28
N LYS A 48 -20.12 2.33 9.96
CA LYS A 48 -19.63 3.73 10.01
C LYS A 48 -19.11 4.20 8.66
N ASP A 49 -19.37 5.47 8.33
CA ASP A 49 -18.85 6.12 7.13
C ASP A 49 -17.32 5.98 7.08
N ILE A 50 -16.84 5.33 6.01
CA ILE A 50 -15.41 5.14 5.77
C ILE A 50 -14.87 6.43 5.16
N VAL A 51 -14.32 7.30 6.00
CA VAL A 51 -13.50 8.43 5.54
C VAL A 51 -12.10 7.89 5.26
N PHE A 52 -11.76 7.73 3.99
CA PHE A 52 -10.41 7.31 3.61
C PHE A 52 -9.47 8.50 3.64
N ASP A 53 -8.71 8.61 4.72
CA ASP A 53 -7.57 9.53 4.82
C ASP A 53 -6.31 8.83 4.31
N VAL A 54 -5.76 9.37 3.22
CA VAL A 54 -4.58 8.84 2.54
C VAL A 54 -3.32 9.01 3.40
N ASP A 55 -3.24 10.09 4.19
CA ASP A 55 -2.07 10.38 5.01
C ASP A 55 -2.01 9.43 6.22
N GLU A 56 -3.15 9.15 6.84
CA GLU A 56 -3.26 8.18 7.95
C GLU A 56 -3.06 6.73 7.46
N ALA A 57 -3.59 6.38 6.28
CA ALA A 57 -3.44 5.03 5.73
C ALA A 57 -1.99 4.67 5.35
N LEU A 58 -1.13 5.68 5.25
CA LEU A 58 0.26 5.53 4.82
C LEU A 58 1.26 6.00 5.90
N ASP A 59 0.78 6.29 7.11
CA ASP A 59 1.63 6.53 8.28
C ASP A 59 2.12 5.18 8.83
N MET A 60 3.45 5.04 8.96
CA MET A 60 4.13 3.79 9.35
C MET A 60 5.11 4.01 10.51
N GLN A 61 4.84 4.99 11.38
CA GLN A 61 5.53 5.16 12.66
C GLN A 61 5.15 4.08 13.68
#